data_AF-A0A9J6F3L0-F1
#
_entry.id   AF-A0A9J6F3L0-F1
#
_cell.length_a   1.000
_cell.length_b   1.000
_cell.length_c   1.000
_cell.angle_alpha   90.00
_cell.angle_beta   90.00
_cell.angle_gamma   90.00
#
_symmetry.space_group_name_H-M   'P 1'
#
loop_
_entity.id
_entity.type
_entity.pdbx_description
1 polymer ?
#
loop_
_entity_poly.entity_id
_entity_poly.type
_entity_poly.pdbx_seq_one_letter_code
_entity_poly.pdbx_strand_id
1 'polypeptide(L)'
;MWETMNSRPDVFTASDSEGVERVRSSRGRYAFFMDANKAEYISNQRPCDTATLGEPFGRRNFAVALPKESVLRKPLDEAIAKLSESGELLKLKKKWWYGKSACQEFLRKDGLVMTLENFLGVFFILGGGVALGLLVGFIEIVSRACARSSSCGKGEDAAPSEEAQIPEKEYVDQPLVRA
;
A
#
# COMPACT_ATOMS: atom_id res chain seq x y z
N MET A 1 -9.10 0.94 27.79
CA MET A 1 -7.99 1.73 27.18
C MET A 1 -7.31 2.62 28.21
N TRP A 2 -8.03 3.54 28.87
CA TRP A 2 -7.46 4.39 29.92
C TRP A 2 -6.78 3.60 31.05
N GLU A 3 -7.43 2.58 31.62
CA GLU A 3 -6.87 1.76 32.70
C GLU A 3 -5.54 1.08 32.31
N THR A 4 -5.43 0.64 31.06
CA THR A 4 -4.21 0.05 30.50
C THR A 4 -3.07 1.07 30.38
N MET A 5 -3.39 2.33 30.03
CA MET A 5 -2.38 3.40 29.98
C MET A 5 -2.00 3.87 31.39
N ASN A 6 -2.99 3.99 32.28
CA ASN A 6 -2.78 4.44 33.66
C ASN A 6 -1.95 3.45 34.49
N SER A 7 -2.03 2.14 34.19
CA SER A 7 -1.18 1.12 34.83
C SER A 7 0.28 1.12 34.34
N ARG A 8 0.59 1.85 33.25
CA ARG A 8 1.94 1.93 32.65
C ARG A 8 2.35 3.39 32.47
N PRO A 9 2.84 4.07 33.51
CA PRO A 9 3.11 5.50 33.45
C PRO A 9 4.19 5.88 32.43
N ASP A 10 5.02 4.92 32.01
CA ASP A 10 6.05 5.09 30.98
C ASP A 10 5.48 5.34 29.58
N VAL A 11 4.20 5.10 29.31
CA VAL A 11 3.59 5.34 27.99
C VAL A 11 3.24 6.81 27.74
N PHE A 12 3.20 7.63 28.80
CA PHE A 12 2.93 9.07 28.71
C PHE A 12 4.21 9.83 28.33
N THR A 13 4.03 11.02 27.77
CA THR A 13 5.11 11.99 27.51
C THR A 13 4.77 13.31 28.19
N ALA A 14 5.78 14.12 28.50
CA ALA A 14 5.57 15.40 29.18
C ALA A 14 5.04 16.48 28.22
N SER A 15 5.32 16.34 26.92
CA SER A 15 4.90 17.30 25.89
C SER A 15 4.51 16.64 24.58
N ASP A 16 3.77 17.38 23.74
CA ASP A 16 3.38 16.94 22.40
C ASP A 16 4.60 16.68 21.51
N SER A 17 5.64 17.51 21.60
CA SER A 17 6.86 17.37 20.78
C SER A 17 7.65 16.11 21.14
N GLU A 18 7.72 15.78 22.43
CA GLU A 18 8.32 14.52 22.90
C GLU A 18 7.51 13.32 22.42
N GLY A 19 6.18 13.40 22.48
CA GLY A 19 5.28 12.38 21.95
C GLY A 19 5.49 12.09 20.47
N VAL A 20 5.61 13.15 19.66
CA VAL A 20 5.90 13.04 18.22
C VAL A 20 7.24 12.38 17.97
N GLU A 21 8.29 12.83 18.66
CA GLU A 21 9.63 12.26 18.48
C GLU A 21 9.69 10.78 18.90
N ARG A 22 8.95 10.43 19.96
CA ARG A 22 8.80 9.03 20.38
C ARG A 22 8.10 8.18 19.32
N VAL A 23 7.07 8.71 18.64
CA VAL A 23 6.42 8.01 17.51
C VAL A 23 7.43 7.76 16.39
N ARG A 24 8.22 8.78 16.01
CA ARG A 24 9.23 8.70 14.95
C ARG A 24 10.31 7.65 15.24
N SER A 25 10.85 7.68 16.46
CA SER A 25 11.90 6.75 16.90
C SER A 25 11.42 5.31 17.12
N SER A 26 10.11 5.10 17.36
CA SER A 26 9.57 3.79 17.70
C SER A 26 9.26 2.86 16.51
N ARG A 27 9.45 3.34 15.25
CA ARG A 27 9.22 2.56 14.01
C ARG A 27 7.87 1.84 13.97
N GLY A 28 6.79 2.55 14.34
CA GLY A 28 5.42 2.02 14.30
C GLY A 28 4.99 1.19 15.52
N ARG A 29 5.83 1.03 16.54
CA ARG A 29 5.47 0.32 17.79
C ARG A 29 4.84 1.20 18.87
N TYR A 30 4.76 2.51 18.63
CA TYR A 30 4.19 3.48 19.55
C TYR A 30 3.22 4.38 18.78
N ALA A 31 2.03 4.58 19.33
CA ALA A 31 1.05 5.53 18.86
C ALA A 31 0.84 6.59 19.94
N PHE A 32 0.72 7.85 19.51
CA PHE A 32 0.55 8.98 20.41
C PHE A 32 -0.78 9.66 20.17
N PHE A 33 -1.52 9.92 21.26
CA PHE A 33 -2.76 10.68 21.22
C PHE A 33 -2.45 12.16 21.42
N MET A 34 -2.93 13.00 20.51
CA MET A 34 -2.83 14.45 20.60
C MET A 34 -4.07 15.12 20.02
N ASP A 35 -4.17 16.45 20.14
CA ASP A 35 -5.26 17.20 19.53
C ASP A 35 -5.32 16.98 18.01
N ALA A 36 -6.52 16.72 17.50
CA ALA A 36 -6.74 16.41 16.09
C ALA A 36 -6.19 17.49 15.14
N ASN A 37 -6.33 18.78 15.48
CA ASN A 37 -5.85 19.86 14.62
C ASN A 37 -4.32 19.93 14.58
N LYS A 38 -3.66 19.61 15.70
CA LYS A 38 -2.20 19.50 15.77
C LYS A 38 -1.69 18.28 15.03
N ALA A 39 -2.37 17.15 15.17
CA ALA A 39 -2.03 15.91 14.47
C ALA A 39 -2.09 16.10 12.94
N GLU A 40 -3.18 16.70 12.45
CA GLU A 40 -3.36 17.04 11.04
C GLU A 40 -2.26 17.99 10.53
N TYR A 41 -1.86 18.97 11.36
CA TYR A 41 -0.79 19.89 11.02
C TYR A 41 0.55 19.16 10.87
N ILE A 42 0.97 18.42 11.91
CA ILE A 42 2.28 17.76 11.98
C ILE A 42 2.42 16.69 10.90
N SER A 43 1.35 15.94 10.61
CA SER A 43 1.34 14.93 9.55
C SER A 43 1.60 15.53 8.16
N ASN A 44 1.22 16.79 7.94
CA ASN A 44 1.44 17.50 6.67
C ASN A 44 2.75 18.29 6.62
N GLN A 45 3.60 18.20 7.66
CA GLN A 45 4.92 18.84 7.71
C GLN A 45 6.05 17.87 7.42
N ARG A 46 7.18 18.41 6.95
CA ARG A 46 8.43 17.63 6.83
C ARG A 46 8.84 17.07 8.20
N PRO A 47 9.39 15.85 8.25
CA PRO A 47 9.80 14.99 7.13
C PRO A 47 8.71 14.04 6.59
N CYS A 48 7.41 14.31 6.81
CA CYS A 48 6.30 13.51 6.27
C CYS A 48 6.30 12.05 6.74
N ASP A 49 6.84 11.83 7.93
CA ASP A 49 7.06 10.52 8.55
C ASP A 49 5.96 10.13 9.55
N THR A 50 4.98 11.00 9.74
CA THR A 50 3.84 10.77 10.64
C THR A 50 2.53 10.82 9.88
N ALA A 51 1.61 9.92 10.25
CA ALA A 51 0.26 9.86 9.70
C ALA A 51 -0.76 9.79 10.84
N THR A 52 -1.90 10.45 10.65
CA THR A 52 -3.07 10.29 11.54
C THR A 52 -3.80 9.00 11.20
N LEU A 53 -4.11 8.19 12.20
CA LEU A 53 -4.82 6.92 12.03
C LEU A 53 -6.30 7.09 12.38
N GLY A 54 -7.17 6.72 11.43
CA GLY A 54 -8.62 6.73 11.63
C GLY A 54 -9.24 8.13 11.77
N GLU A 55 -10.52 8.15 12.12
CA GLU A 55 -11.25 9.38 12.43
C GLU A 55 -10.89 9.89 13.83
N PRO A 56 -10.75 11.22 14.03
CA PRO A 56 -10.51 11.77 15.35
C PRO A 56 -11.68 11.47 16.29
N PHE A 57 -11.38 11.00 17.51
CA PHE A 57 -12.38 10.80 18.56
C PHE A 57 -13.09 12.09 18.99
N GLY A 58 -12.52 13.24 18.64
CA GLY A 58 -13.13 14.55 18.81
C GLY A 58 -12.21 15.66 18.31
N ARG A 59 -12.81 16.78 17.90
CA ARG A 59 -12.08 18.02 17.60
C ARG A 59 -12.32 19.00 18.73
N ARG A 60 -11.25 19.52 19.33
CA ARG A 60 -11.39 20.63 20.27
C ARG A 60 -11.53 21.93 19.46
N ASN A 61 -12.43 22.78 19.93
CA ASN A 61 -12.59 24.13 19.40
C ASN A 61 -11.77 25.10 20.24
N PHE A 62 -11.07 26.02 19.59
CA PHE A 62 -10.35 27.10 20.25
C PHE A 62 -11.26 28.31 20.42
N ALA A 63 -11.09 29.03 21.52
CA ALA A 63 -11.82 30.26 21.83
C ALA A 63 -10.86 31.31 22.38
N VAL A 64 -11.20 32.58 22.18
CA VAL A 64 -10.46 33.70 22.76
C VAL A 64 -11.01 33.96 24.15
N ALA A 65 -10.17 33.83 25.17
CA ALA A 65 -10.57 34.09 26.54
C ALA A 65 -10.44 35.58 26.88
N LEU A 66 -11.47 36.11 27.54
CA LEU A 66 -11.47 37.47 28.10
C LEU A 66 -11.71 37.41 29.62
N PRO A 67 -11.23 38.40 30.39
CA PRO A 67 -11.61 38.53 31.80
C PRO A 67 -13.13 38.57 31.96
N LYS A 68 -13.61 38.06 33.10
CA LYS A 68 -15.04 38.14 33.45
C LYS A 68 -15.49 39.59 33.43
N GLU A 69 -16.71 39.83 32.93
CA GLU A 69 -17.30 41.17 32.76
C GLU A 69 -16.50 42.15 31.89
N SER A 70 -15.66 41.66 30.98
CA SER A 70 -14.99 42.52 30.01
C SER A 70 -15.98 43.17 29.03
N VAL A 71 -15.89 44.50 28.87
CA VAL A 71 -16.64 45.28 27.87
C VAL A 71 -16.35 44.84 26.43
N LEU A 72 -15.22 44.16 26.20
CA LEU A 72 -14.82 43.68 24.88
C LEU A 72 -15.52 42.39 24.45
N ARG A 73 -16.24 41.72 25.34
CA ARG A 73 -16.85 40.42 25.05
C ARG A 73 -17.83 40.48 23.87
N LYS A 74 -18.83 41.35 23.96
CA LYS A 74 -19.84 41.53 22.90
C LYS A 74 -19.23 41.92 21.53
N PRO A 75 -18.41 42.98 21.44
CA PRO A 75 -17.84 43.36 20.14
C PRO A 75 -16.88 42.31 19.58
N LEU A 76 -16.17 41.55 20.43
CA LEU A 76 -15.30 40.47 19.97
C LEU A 76 -16.11 39.29 19.42
N ASP A 77 -17.18 38.87 20.11
CA ASP A 77 -18.05 37.79 19.67
C ASP A 77 -18.67 38.13 18.30
N GLU A 78 -19.15 39.36 18.11
CA GLU A 78 -19.67 39.84 16.83
C GLU A 78 -18.61 39.88 15.73
N ALA A 79 -17.38 40.29 16.04
CA ALA A 79 -16.28 40.30 15.07
C ALA A 79 -15.90 38.88 14.64
N ILE A 80 -15.84 37.92 15.57
CA ILE A 80 -15.55 36.52 15.27
C ILE A 80 -16.68 35.90 14.43
N ALA A 81 -17.94 36.19 14.76
CA ALA A 81 -19.09 35.75 13.98
C ALA A 81 -19.00 36.25 12.53
N LYS A 82 -18.71 37.54 12.31
CA LYS A 82 -18.49 38.12 10.97
C LYS A 82 -17.35 37.44 10.21
N LEU A 83 -16.23 37.12 10.88
CA LEU A 83 -15.09 36.41 10.27
C LEU A 83 -15.43 34.97 9.90
N SER A 84 -16.31 34.32 10.68
CA SER A 84 -16.80 32.98 10.40
C SER A 84 -17.78 32.97 9.23
N GLU A 85 -18.78 33.87 9.24
CA GLU A 85 -19.81 34.00 8.19
C GLU A 85 -19.21 34.41 6.85
N SER A 86 -18.21 35.30 6.85
CA SER A 86 -17.48 35.69 5.63
C SER A 86 -16.53 34.62 5.10
N GLY A 87 -16.27 33.56 5.87
CA GLY A 87 -15.35 32.48 5.51
C GLY A 87 -13.86 32.86 5.58
N GLU A 88 -13.52 34.04 6.11
CA GLU A 88 -12.12 34.48 6.28
C GLU A 88 -11.34 33.51 7.19
N LEU A 89 -11.98 32.96 8.22
CA LEU A 89 -11.36 31.95 9.08
C LEU A 89 -10.96 30.68 8.30
N LEU A 90 -11.79 30.25 7.34
CA LEU A 90 -11.49 29.09 6.50
C LEU A 90 -10.32 29.40 5.55
N LYS A 91 -10.27 30.62 4.98
CA LYS A 91 -9.14 31.07 4.16
C LYS A 91 -7.84 31.06 4.97
N LEU A 92 -7.86 31.56 6.20
CA LEU A 92 -6.72 31.53 7.12
C LEU A 92 -6.30 30.09 7.44
N LYS A 93 -7.23 29.21 7.79
CA LYS A 93 -6.94 27.78 8.01
C LYS A 93 -6.23 27.19 6.78
N LYS A 94 -6.77 27.41 5.58
CA LYS A 94 -6.18 26.90 4.34
C LYS A 94 -4.77 27.44 4.11
N LYS A 95 -4.55 28.73 4.34
CA LYS A 95 -3.25 29.39 4.20
C LYS A 95 -2.18 28.79 5.13
N TRP A 96 -2.53 28.54 6.39
CA TRP A 96 -1.56 28.11 7.41
C TRP A 96 -1.37 26.58 7.49
N TRP A 97 -2.41 25.78 7.20
CA TRP A 97 -2.31 24.31 7.20
C TRP A 97 -1.86 23.75 5.84
N TYR A 98 -2.53 24.13 4.75
CA TYR A 98 -2.28 23.52 3.44
C TYR A 98 -1.35 24.36 2.56
N GLY A 99 -1.37 25.69 2.69
CA GLY A 99 -0.46 26.57 1.94
C GLY A 99 1.03 26.39 2.30
N LYS A 100 1.31 25.71 3.42
CA LYS A 100 2.66 25.35 3.87
C LYS A 100 2.86 23.84 4.00
N SER A 101 1.93 23.01 3.51
CA SER A 101 2.09 21.56 3.59
C SER A 101 3.18 21.12 2.63
N ALA A 102 4.24 20.55 3.17
CA ALA A 102 5.43 20.17 2.40
C ALA A 102 5.37 18.72 1.90
N CYS A 103 4.36 17.95 2.34
CA CYS A 103 4.24 16.52 2.06
C CYS A 103 3.42 16.17 0.82
N GLN A 104 2.56 17.08 0.33
CA GLN A 104 1.77 16.82 -0.89
C GLN A 104 2.64 16.79 -2.16
N GLU A 105 3.78 17.48 -2.19
CA GLU A 105 4.72 17.38 -3.30
C GLU A 105 5.47 16.04 -3.34
N PHE A 106 5.69 15.40 -2.19
CA PHE A 106 6.44 14.15 -2.09
C PHE A 106 5.61 12.96 -2.58
N LEU A 107 4.35 12.88 -2.15
CA LEU A 107 3.39 11.87 -2.63
C LEU A 107 3.15 11.94 -4.15
N ARG A 108 3.21 13.14 -4.75
CA ARG A 108 3.06 13.30 -6.21
C ARG A 108 4.31 12.88 -6.98
N LYS A 109 5.49 12.93 -6.36
CA LYS A 109 6.76 12.48 -6.97
C LYS A 109 6.97 10.98 -6.81
N ASP A 110 6.57 10.41 -5.67
CA ASP A 110 6.78 8.98 -5.39
C ASP A 110 5.58 8.10 -5.81
N GLY A 111 4.36 8.63 -5.76
CA GLY A 111 3.14 7.86 -6.06
C GLY A 111 2.81 7.67 -7.54
N LEU A 112 3.47 8.41 -8.44
CA LEU A 112 3.27 8.28 -9.90
C LEU A 112 4.38 7.48 -10.59
N VAL A 113 5.49 7.20 -9.91
CA VAL A 113 6.57 6.39 -10.45
C VAL A 113 6.38 4.98 -9.92
N MET A 114 5.54 4.20 -10.61
CA MET A 114 5.54 2.74 -10.48
C MET A 114 6.93 2.26 -10.93
N THR A 115 7.86 2.16 -9.99
CA THR A 115 9.27 1.86 -10.26
C THR A 115 9.42 0.53 -10.98
N LEU A 116 10.44 0.42 -11.83
CA LEU A 116 10.84 -0.81 -12.53
C LEU A 116 10.98 -2.02 -11.58
N GLU A 117 11.25 -1.76 -10.29
CA GLU A 117 11.33 -2.77 -9.24
C GLU A 117 10.04 -3.57 -9.04
N ASN A 118 8.87 -2.95 -9.24
CA ASN A 118 7.60 -3.68 -9.17
C ASN A 118 7.42 -4.62 -10.38
N PHE A 119 8.11 -4.36 -11.49
CA PHE A 119 8.07 -5.19 -12.70
C PHE A 119 9.17 -6.27 -12.73
N LEU A 120 10.08 -6.31 -11.76
CA LEU A 120 11.17 -7.31 -11.68
C LEU A 120 10.64 -8.75 -11.76
N GLY A 121 9.50 -9.02 -11.11
CA GLY A 121 8.86 -10.33 -11.13
C GLY A 121 8.45 -10.80 -12.54
N VAL A 122 7.99 -9.87 -13.39
CA VAL A 122 7.60 -10.19 -14.77
C VAL A 122 8.81 -10.59 -15.61
N PHE A 123 9.94 -9.89 -15.45
CA PHE A 123 11.18 -10.23 -16.14
C PHE A 123 11.74 -11.60 -15.72
N PHE A 124 11.64 -11.95 -14.44
CA PHE A 124 12.08 -13.28 -13.97
C PHE A 124 11.23 -14.42 -14.51
N ILE A 125 9.90 -14.26 -14.56
CA ILE A 125 9.01 -15.29 -15.12
C ILE A 125 9.29 -15.47 -16.62
N LEU A 126 9.45 -14.37 -17.36
CA LEU A 126 9.76 -14.42 -18.79
C LEU A 126 11.12 -15.06 -19.05
N GLY A 127 12.17 -14.60 -18.36
CA GLY A 127 13.52 -15.13 -18.52
C GLY A 127 13.63 -16.61 -18.11
N GLY A 128 12.99 -16.99 -17.00
CA GLY A 128 12.92 -18.37 -16.54
C GLY A 128 12.18 -19.29 -17.52
N GLY A 129 11.05 -18.81 -18.08
CA GLY A 129 10.29 -19.56 -19.09
C GLY A 129 11.09 -19.83 -20.36
N VAL A 130 11.83 -18.84 -20.85
CA VAL A 130 12.71 -18.99 -22.02
C VAL A 130 13.85 -19.97 -21.70
N ALA A 131 14.50 -19.84 -20.55
CA ALA A 131 15.59 -20.74 -20.15
C ALA A 131 15.12 -22.20 -20.02
N LEU A 132 13.96 -22.43 -19.40
CA LEU A 132 13.38 -23.77 -19.24
C LEU A 132 13.00 -24.37 -20.60
N GLY A 133 12.40 -23.58 -21.50
CA GLY A 133 12.07 -24.01 -22.85
C GLY A 133 13.31 -24.44 -23.65
N LEU A 134 14.40 -23.67 -23.57
CA LEU A 134 15.67 -24.02 -24.19
C LEU A 134 16.28 -25.30 -23.61
N LEU A 135 16.19 -25.48 -22.28
CA LEU A 135 16.70 -26.67 -21.59
C LEU A 135 15.94 -27.93 -22.02
N VAL A 136 14.61 -27.89 -22.03
CA VAL A 136 13.76 -29.00 -22.50
C VAL A 136 14.07 -29.33 -23.97
N GLY A 137 14.14 -28.31 -24.83
CA GLY A 137 14.49 -28.50 -26.25
C GLY A 137 15.87 -29.13 -26.44
N PHE A 138 16.87 -28.73 -25.65
CA PHE A 138 18.20 -29.32 -25.70
C PHE A 138 18.20 -30.79 -25.26
N ILE A 139 17.50 -31.13 -24.18
CA ILE A 139 17.36 -32.53 -23.71
C ILE A 139 16.68 -33.41 -24.77
N GLU A 140 15.63 -32.92 -25.43
CA GLU A 140 14.96 -33.67 -26.50
C GLU A 140 15.90 -33.92 -27.70
N ILE A 141 16.71 -32.93 -28.07
CA ILE A 141 17.67 -33.07 -29.17
C ILE A 141 18.75 -34.10 -28.82
N VAL A 142 19.30 -34.06 -27.61
CA VAL A 142 20.33 -35.01 -27.15
C VAL A 142 19.75 -36.42 -27.04
N SER A 143 18.57 -36.58 -26.44
CA SER A 143 17.93 -37.90 -26.32
C SER A 143 17.59 -38.51 -27.69
N ARG A 144 17.09 -37.71 -28.64
CA ARG A 144 16.85 -38.17 -30.03
C ARG A 144 18.14 -38.47 -30.77
N ALA A 145 19.18 -37.66 -30.60
CA ALA A 145 20.50 -37.89 -31.21
C ALA A 145 21.18 -39.15 -30.65
N CYS A 146 21.11 -39.38 -29.33
CA CYS A 146 21.62 -40.58 -28.69
C CYS A 146 20.82 -41.83 -29.07
N ALA A 147 19.48 -41.77 -29.09
CA ALA A 147 18.64 -42.87 -29.56
C ALA A 147 18.92 -43.22 -31.03
N ARG A 148 19.22 -42.21 -31.86
CA ARG A 148 19.62 -42.40 -33.26
C ARG A 148 21.05 -42.93 -33.40
N SER A 149 21.97 -42.56 -32.50
CA SER A 149 23.33 -43.09 -32.45
C SER A 149 23.39 -44.54 -31.96
N SER A 150 22.53 -44.96 -31.02
CA SER A 150 22.41 -46.37 -30.62
C SER A 150 21.82 -47.27 -31.72
N SER A 151 21.17 -46.67 -32.72
CA SER A 151 20.72 -47.37 -33.93
C SER A 151 21.73 -47.31 -35.08
N CYS A 152 22.85 -46.59 -34.95
CA CYS A 152 23.97 -46.65 -35.92
C CYS A 152 24.87 -47.85 -35.61
N GLY A 153 24.25 -49.02 -35.70
CA GLY A 153 24.83 -50.35 -35.52
C GLY A 153 24.00 -51.47 -36.15
N LYS A 154 22.93 -51.15 -36.89
CA LYS A 154 22.27 -52.05 -37.85
C LYS A 154 21.76 -51.21 -39.02
N GLY A 155 22.27 -51.49 -40.22
CA GLY A 155 21.83 -50.88 -41.47
C GLY A 155 20.49 -51.43 -41.98
N GLU A 156 20.07 -50.82 -43.09
CA GLU A 156 18.93 -51.14 -43.98
C GLU A 156 17.53 -50.94 -43.36
N ASP A 157 16.55 -50.26 -43.96
CA ASP A 157 16.41 -49.54 -45.22
C ASP A 157 15.13 -48.69 -45.15
N ALA A 158 15.06 -47.69 -46.04
CA ALA A 158 13.86 -47.16 -46.70
C ALA A 158 12.61 -46.76 -45.87
N ALA A 159 12.27 -45.47 -45.95
CA ALA A 159 10.88 -45.01 -45.93
C ALA A 159 10.13 -45.57 -47.16
N PRO A 160 8.80 -45.71 -47.14
CA PRO A 160 7.95 -44.53 -47.28
C PRO A 160 6.69 -44.51 -46.42
N SER A 161 6.14 -43.30 -46.36
CA SER A 161 4.80 -42.89 -45.94
C SER A 161 3.68 -43.90 -46.23
N GLU A 162 2.76 -44.10 -45.28
CA GLU A 162 1.32 -44.01 -45.55
C GLU A 162 0.49 -43.96 -44.26
N GLU A 163 -0.55 -43.13 -44.34
CA GLU A 163 -1.86 -43.14 -43.69
C GLU A 163 -2.07 -43.28 -42.17
N ALA A 164 -2.92 -42.36 -41.73
CA ALA A 164 -3.59 -42.33 -40.45
C ALA A 164 -4.48 -43.56 -40.26
N GLN A 165 -4.45 -44.14 -39.06
CA GLN A 165 -5.55 -44.96 -38.59
C GLN A 165 -5.73 -44.81 -37.08
N ILE A 166 -6.91 -44.30 -36.72
CA ILE A 166 -7.45 -44.16 -35.37
C ILE A 166 -7.92 -45.55 -34.91
N PRO A 167 -7.70 -45.95 -33.64
CA PRO A 167 -8.58 -46.92 -33.02
C PRO A 167 -9.30 -46.34 -31.79
N GLU A 168 -10.61 -46.32 -31.96
CA GLU A 168 -11.69 -46.45 -31.02
C GLU A 168 -11.35 -47.29 -29.76
N LYS A 169 -11.74 -46.80 -28.59
CA LYS A 169 -12.08 -47.66 -27.45
C LYS A 169 -13.38 -47.18 -26.81
N GLU A 170 -14.42 -47.91 -27.15
CA GLU A 170 -15.67 -48.01 -26.42
C GLU A 170 -15.53 -48.95 -25.19
N TYR A 171 -16.53 -48.92 -24.30
CA TYR A 171 -16.84 -49.80 -23.15
C TYR A 171 -16.59 -49.13 -21.75
N VAL A 172 -17.54 -48.97 -20.81
CA VAL A 172 -18.99 -49.29 -20.75
C VAL A 172 -19.67 -48.70 -19.50
N ASP A 173 -20.99 -48.53 -19.63
CA ASP A 173 -22.12 -48.49 -18.69
C ASP A 173 -22.08 -47.78 -17.32
N GLN A 174 -23.09 -46.91 -17.15
CA GLN A 174 -23.65 -46.51 -15.86
C GLN A 174 -25.19 -46.65 -15.92
N PRO A 175 -25.85 -47.25 -14.91
CA PRO A 175 -27.23 -47.72 -15.04
C PRO A 175 -28.31 -46.65 -14.74
N LEU A 176 -29.33 -46.66 -15.60
CA LEU A 176 -30.78 -46.65 -15.34
C LEU A 176 -31.33 -45.85 -14.14
N VAL A 177 -32.06 -44.77 -14.47
CA VAL A 177 -33.13 -44.19 -13.64
C VAL A 177 -34.42 -44.03 -14.47
N ARG A 178 -35.43 -44.82 -14.09
CA ARG A 178 -36.91 -44.69 -14.16
C ARG A 178 -37.63 -44.38 -15.49
N ALA A 179 -38.56 -45.28 -15.82
CA ALA A 179 -40.01 -45.03 -15.81
C ALA A 179 -40.75 -46.34 -15.51
#